data_AF-A0A7D6V7P1-F1
#
_entry.id   AF-A0A7D6V7P1-F1
#
_cell.length_a   1.000
_cell.length_b   1.000
_cell.length_c   1.000
_cell.angle_alpha   90.00
_cell.angle_beta   90.00
_cell.angle_gamma   90.00
#
_symmetry.space_group_name_H-M   'P 1'
#
loop_
_entity.id
_entity.type
_entity.pdbx_description
1 polymer ?
#
loop_
_entity_poly.entity_id
_entity_poly.type
_entity_poly.pdbx_seq_one_letter_code
_entity_poly.pdbx_strand_id
1 'polypeptide(L)'
;MTHVPALSQQRAELEKVWARWAGGSPRPLGPVPVLRNEVVESWERSLRTVDPTRAVAPATDREELGARWADSPLRTPVTELAGELRAITEDAGMIAVVTDETGTVLFSCGDRAVRRRAEQVNLAPGGCWDEPYMGTSGVALSLHTGRPATVWAAEHLVEALHGWVCYCAPIRAADGRQLGVLDLSTYWDRSHPLILTTVRALVTAIESRLHAQYSRPAARTRLECLGLPRLFKQGKQVAMRPRQLEILTLLALEPEGFTPERLHEAIYGERSVSSSTLKADVSRLRRATDGQIADRRYMLTEPIACDATELLAALEAGDITTAVRLYRGPLLPDSDTPGIVQWREHLDVCLRTAVLADHNPEHALRFGQRCPDDIEIHEHALRLLAPGDSRRGLATARLHTALRG
;
A
#
# COMPACT_ATOMS: atom_id res chain seq x y z
N MET A 1 40.80 -15.46 10.03
CA MET A 1 40.97 -14.62 11.25
C MET A 1 41.62 -13.25 10.96
N THR A 2 41.62 -12.76 9.71
CA THR A 2 42.29 -11.51 9.30
C THR A 2 41.35 -10.31 9.09
N HIS A 3 40.03 -10.49 9.24
CA HIS A 3 39.04 -9.47 8.84
C HIS A 3 38.64 -8.48 9.97
N VAL A 4 38.68 -8.90 11.23
CA VAL A 4 38.28 -8.09 12.40
C VAL A 4 39.23 -6.90 12.67
N PRO A 5 40.57 -7.05 12.59
CA PRO A 5 41.50 -5.93 12.84
C PRO A 5 41.27 -4.75 11.88
N ALA A 6 40.89 -5.02 10.63
CA ALA A 6 40.62 -4.00 9.63
C ALA A 6 39.31 -3.24 9.92
N LEU A 7 38.24 -3.94 10.34
CA LEU A 7 36.97 -3.30 10.69
C LEU A 7 37.11 -2.43 11.95
N SER A 8 37.86 -2.87 12.96
CA SER A 8 38.11 -2.08 14.17
C SER A 8 38.82 -0.75 13.84
N GLN A 9 39.81 -0.80 12.94
CA GLN A 9 40.53 0.39 12.51
C GLN A 9 39.62 1.34 11.72
N GLN A 10 38.83 0.81 10.79
CA GLN A 10 37.84 1.60 10.03
C GLN A 10 36.83 2.28 10.96
N ARG A 11 36.36 1.56 11.98
CA ARG A 11 35.41 2.09 12.97
C ARG A 11 36.04 3.24 13.74
N ALA A 12 37.26 3.07 14.24
CA ALA A 12 37.97 4.11 14.99
C ALA A 12 38.22 5.38 14.14
N GLU A 13 38.56 5.22 12.86
CA GLU A 13 38.72 6.37 11.95
C GLU A 13 37.38 7.09 11.71
N LEU A 14 36.29 6.34 11.55
CA LEU A 14 34.96 6.90 11.39
C LEU A 14 34.47 7.63 12.65
N GLU A 15 34.72 7.09 13.84
CA GLU A 15 34.44 7.74 15.13
C GLU A 15 35.19 9.08 15.27
N LYS A 16 36.44 9.18 14.80
CA LYS A 16 37.17 10.47 14.75
C LYS A 16 36.56 11.47 13.78
N VAL A 17 36.01 11.01 12.65
CA VAL A 17 35.30 11.90 11.72
C VAL A 17 34.00 12.38 12.36
N TRP A 18 33.21 11.46 12.90
CA TRP A 18 31.97 11.75 13.61
C TRP A 18 32.20 12.76 14.75
N ALA A 19 33.22 12.56 15.59
CA ALA A 19 33.48 13.44 16.75
C ALA A 19 33.79 14.89 16.33
N ARG A 20 34.45 15.09 15.18
CA ARG A 20 34.67 16.43 14.62
C ARG A 20 33.37 17.09 14.17
N TRP A 21 32.51 16.32 13.52
CA TRP A 21 31.20 16.78 13.04
C TRP A 21 30.25 17.11 14.21
N ALA A 22 30.11 16.18 15.16
CA ALA A 22 29.32 16.39 16.37
C ALA A 22 29.82 17.55 17.23
N GLY A 23 31.14 17.79 17.25
CA GLY A 23 31.76 18.93 17.93
C GLY A 23 31.65 20.28 17.20
N GLY A 24 30.92 20.35 16.07
CA GLY A 24 30.69 21.60 15.34
C GLY A 24 31.87 22.09 14.50
N SER A 25 32.88 21.24 14.23
CA SER A 25 33.98 21.62 13.35
C SER A 25 33.48 21.71 11.90
N PRO A 26 33.89 22.75 11.13
CA PRO A 26 33.47 22.88 9.75
C PRO A 26 33.92 21.68 8.91
N ARG A 27 33.09 21.32 7.91
CA ARG A 27 33.32 20.24 6.96
C ARG A 27 34.76 20.31 6.42
N PRO A 28 35.51 19.19 6.38
CA PRO A 28 36.79 19.16 5.70
C PRO A 28 36.60 19.58 4.24
N LEU A 29 37.38 20.55 3.75
CA LEU A 29 37.39 20.95 2.35
C LEU A 29 38.08 19.85 1.52
N GLY A 30 37.35 18.77 1.24
CA GLY A 30 37.78 17.62 0.45
C GLY A 30 36.83 16.43 0.61
N PRO A 31 36.84 15.46 -0.33
CA PRO A 31 36.11 14.20 -0.13
C PRO A 31 36.69 13.52 1.11
N VAL A 32 35.84 13.25 2.11
CA VAL A 32 36.21 12.33 3.20
C VAL A 32 36.19 10.94 2.57
N PRO A 33 37.32 10.25 2.36
CA PRO A 33 37.38 9.05 1.50
C PRO A 33 36.58 7.84 2.03
N VAL A 34 35.84 8.01 3.13
CA VAL A 34 35.22 6.96 3.94
C VAL A 34 33.70 7.18 4.09
N LEU A 35 33.17 8.39 3.88
CA LEU A 35 31.76 8.69 4.15
C LEU A 35 30.95 8.86 2.87
N ARG A 36 29.83 8.14 2.80
CA ARG A 36 28.89 8.21 1.69
C ARG A 36 28.13 9.54 1.73
N ASN A 37 27.85 10.11 0.56
CA ASN A 37 27.18 11.42 0.45
C ASN A 37 25.83 11.45 1.19
N GLU A 38 25.04 10.38 1.10
CA GLU A 38 23.76 10.25 1.79
C GLU A 38 23.88 10.37 3.33
N VAL A 39 24.97 9.87 3.91
CA VAL A 39 25.26 9.97 5.35
C VAL A 39 25.64 11.41 5.70
N VAL A 40 26.48 12.04 4.88
CA VAL A 40 26.90 13.45 5.06
C VAL A 40 25.68 14.38 5.02
N GLU A 41 24.83 14.24 4.00
CA GLU A 41 23.61 15.03 3.86
C GLU A 41 22.65 14.83 5.03
N SER A 42 22.53 13.58 5.51
CA SER A 42 21.71 13.26 6.68
C SER A 42 22.28 13.85 7.98
N TRP A 43 23.60 13.82 8.18
CA TRP A 43 24.25 14.49 9.32
C TRP A 43 24.02 16.00 9.29
N GLU A 44 24.18 16.67 8.14
CA GLU A 44 23.98 18.12 8.00
C GLU A 44 22.55 18.57 8.37
N ARG A 45 21.55 17.73 8.09
CA ARG A 45 20.16 17.98 8.50
C ARG A 45 19.96 17.67 9.98
N SER A 46 20.37 16.48 10.40
CA SER A 46 20.06 15.91 11.71
C SER A 46 20.77 16.61 12.86
N LEU A 47 22.02 17.05 12.68
CA LEU A 47 22.80 17.78 13.71
C LEU A 47 22.17 19.11 14.14
N ARG A 48 21.19 19.62 13.38
CA ARG A 48 20.47 20.85 13.72
C ARG A 48 19.39 20.63 14.78
N THR A 49 18.93 19.39 14.94
CA THR A 49 17.73 19.07 15.75
C THR A 49 17.90 17.85 16.65
N VAL A 50 18.93 17.03 16.43
CA VAL A 50 19.18 15.79 17.17
C VAL A 50 20.46 15.91 17.97
N ASP A 51 20.36 15.65 19.28
CA ASP A 51 21.50 15.51 20.18
C ASP A 51 22.19 14.16 19.94
N PRO A 52 23.47 14.13 19.50
CA PRO A 52 24.20 12.88 19.26
C PRO A 52 24.42 12.02 20.51
N THR A 53 24.27 12.59 21.71
CA THR A 53 24.39 11.88 23.00
C THR A 53 23.10 11.19 23.44
N ARG A 54 22.00 11.35 22.69
CA ARG A 54 20.74 10.62 22.92
C ARG A 54 21.03 9.12 23.00
N ALA A 55 20.40 8.41 23.94
CA ALA A 55 20.67 6.98 24.13
C ALA A 55 19.51 6.08 23.68
N VAL A 56 18.29 6.62 23.59
CA VAL A 56 17.05 5.83 23.44
C VAL A 56 16.11 6.55 22.48
N ALA A 57 15.49 5.79 21.56
CA ALA A 57 14.43 6.31 20.71
C ALA A 57 13.18 6.69 21.53
N PRO A 58 12.50 7.81 21.22
CA PRO A 58 11.22 8.14 21.84
C PRO A 58 10.21 7.00 21.69
N ALA A 59 9.31 6.87 22.66
CA ALA A 59 8.28 5.84 22.65
C ALA A 59 6.90 6.43 22.30
N THR A 60 6.17 5.71 21.45
CA THR A 60 4.73 5.90 21.21
C THR A 60 3.92 5.27 22.33
N ASP A 61 2.72 5.78 22.57
CA ASP A 61 1.78 5.21 23.53
C ASP A 61 1.40 3.75 23.17
N ARG A 62 1.15 2.91 24.19
CA ARG A 62 0.86 1.48 23.98
C ARG A 62 -0.49 1.22 23.33
N GLU A 63 -1.50 1.99 23.65
CA GLU A 63 -2.84 1.88 23.06
C GLU A 63 -2.77 2.31 21.59
N GLU A 64 -2.08 3.43 21.33
CA GLU A 64 -1.82 3.92 19.98
C GLU A 64 -1.02 2.90 19.14
N LEU A 65 0.01 2.28 19.70
CA LEU A 65 0.79 1.23 19.04
C LEU A 65 -0.07 0.01 18.67
N GLY A 66 -0.97 -0.40 19.57
CA GLY A 66 -1.89 -1.50 19.34
C GLY A 66 -2.81 -1.24 18.16
N ALA A 67 -3.39 -0.04 18.09
CA ALA A 67 -4.22 0.41 16.97
C ALA A 67 -3.40 0.50 15.66
N ARG A 68 -2.24 1.17 15.70
CA ARG A 68 -1.32 1.27 14.55
C ARG A 68 -0.96 -0.10 13.97
N TRP A 69 -0.64 -1.08 14.82
CA TRP A 69 -0.34 -2.42 14.34
C TRP A 69 -1.59 -3.16 13.82
N ALA A 70 -2.72 -3.03 14.51
CA ALA A 70 -3.98 -3.67 14.12
C ALA A 70 -4.45 -3.21 12.73
N ASP A 71 -4.35 -1.91 12.47
CA ASP A 71 -4.81 -1.26 11.25
C ASP A 71 -3.75 -1.24 10.14
N SER A 72 -2.51 -1.62 10.45
CA SER A 72 -1.42 -1.61 9.47
C SER A 72 -1.65 -2.64 8.35
N PRO A 73 -1.52 -2.26 7.07
CA PRO A 73 -1.52 -3.20 5.96
C PRO A 73 -0.36 -4.21 6.06
N LEU A 74 0.70 -3.87 6.80
CA LEU A 74 1.85 -4.75 7.02
C LEU A 74 1.58 -5.88 8.02
N ARG A 75 0.48 -5.81 8.79
CA ARG A 75 0.19 -6.76 9.88
C ARG A 75 0.21 -8.21 9.43
N THR A 76 -0.69 -8.54 8.52
CA THR A 76 -0.87 -9.90 8.02
C THR A 76 0.36 -10.43 7.28
N PRO A 77 0.95 -9.74 6.27
CA PRO A 77 2.07 -10.29 5.49
C PRO A 77 3.34 -10.46 6.33
N VAL A 78 3.58 -9.57 7.30
CA VAL A 78 4.73 -9.70 8.23
C VAL A 78 4.48 -10.83 9.23
N THR A 79 3.25 -10.97 9.74
CA THR A 79 2.89 -12.07 10.65
C THR A 79 3.04 -13.43 9.97
N GLU A 80 2.62 -13.55 8.70
CA GLU A 80 2.80 -14.76 7.90
C GLU A 80 4.28 -15.09 7.63
N LEU A 81 5.13 -14.06 7.47
CA LEU A 81 6.58 -14.23 7.26
C LEU A 81 7.37 -14.35 8.58
N ALA A 82 6.73 -14.17 9.73
CA ALA A 82 7.42 -14.07 11.02
C ALA A 82 8.29 -15.29 11.37
N GLY A 83 7.89 -16.49 10.91
CA GLY A 83 8.68 -17.71 11.07
C GLY A 83 10.00 -17.67 10.30
N GLU A 84 9.98 -17.22 9.05
CA GLU A 84 11.18 -17.09 8.20
C GLU A 84 12.10 -15.99 8.73
N LEU A 85 11.54 -14.83 9.10
CA LEU A 85 12.29 -13.74 9.72
C LEU A 85 13.00 -14.21 11.00
N ARG A 86 12.30 -14.96 11.85
CA ARG A 86 12.85 -15.50 13.08
C ARG A 86 13.98 -16.49 12.83
N ALA A 87 13.81 -17.43 11.90
CA ALA A 87 14.84 -18.40 11.57
C ALA A 87 16.13 -17.70 11.09
N ILE A 88 16.01 -16.77 10.13
CA ILE A 88 17.15 -16.01 9.60
C ILE A 88 17.87 -15.22 10.70
N THR A 89 17.11 -14.55 11.56
CA THR A 89 17.67 -13.68 12.58
C THR A 89 18.29 -14.44 13.76
N GLU A 90 17.71 -15.57 14.17
CA GLU A 90 18.28 -16.44 15.19
C GLU A 90 19.58 -17.12 14.70
N ASP A 91 19.58 -17.66 13.47
CA ASP A 91 20.76 -18.34 12.89
C ASP A 91 21.94 -17.39 12.66
N ALA A 92 21.66 -16.14 12.27
CA ALA A 92 22.70 -15.15 11.98
C ALA A 92 23.05 -14.24 13.17
N GLY A 93 22.36 -14.36 14.30
CA GLY A 93 22.53 -13.46 15.44
C GLY A 93 22.23 -12.01 15.08
N MET A 94 20.99 -11.77 14.64
CA MET A 94 20.49 -10.47 14.19
C MET A 94 19.12 -10.16 14.85
N ILE A 95 18.63 -8.94 14.63
CA ILE A 95 17.25 -8.54 14.89
C ILE A 95 16.63 -8.04 13.59
N ALA A 96 15.38 -8.43 13.34
CA ALA A 96 14.52 -7.84 12.34
C ALA A 96 13.52 -6.89 12.99
N VAL A 97 13.34 -5.74 12.36
CA VAL A 97 12.40 -4.71 12.76
C VAL A 97 11.60 -4.24 11.56
N VAL A 98 10.30 -4.06 11.73
CA VAL A 98 9.43 -3.44 10.72
C VAL A 98 8.83 -2.17 11.32
N THR A 99 8.95 -1.06 10.59
CA THR A 99 8.34 0.23 10.95
C THR A 99 7.13 0.55 10.09
N ASP A 100 6.32 1.51 10.52
CA ASP A 100 5.40 2.25 9.66
C ASP A 100 6.13 3.36 8.87
N GLU A 101 5.39 4.12 8.07
CA GLU A 101 5.87 5.24 7.27
C GLU A 101 6.39 6.42 8.10
N THR A 102 6.04 6.48 9.38
CA THR A 102 6.50 7.50 10.35
C THR A 102 7.74 7.05 11.13
N GLY A 103 8.29 5.88 10.81
CA GLY A 103 9.45 5.31 11.50
C GLY A 103 9.12 4.73 12.88
N THR A 104 7.85 4.54 13.22
CA THR A 104 7.47 3.85 14.46
C THR A 104 7.62 2.35 14.26
N VAL A 105 8.36 1.68 15.14
CA VAL A 105 8.49 0.22 15.10
C VAL A 105 7.16 -0.44 15.45
N LEU A 106 6.64 -1.27 14.54
CA LEU A 106 5.40 -2.02 14.72
C LEU A 106 5.66 -3.47 15.13
N PHE A 107 6.75 -4.06 14.64
CA PHE A 107 7.08 -5.47 14.84
C PHE A 107 8.59 -5.64 15.02
N SER A 108 8.99 -6.58 15.89
CA SER A 108 10.36 -7.04 15.98
C SER A 108 10.47 -8.54 16.27
N CYS A 109 11.52 -9.18 15.75
CA CYS A 109 11.91 -10.54 16.09
C CYS A 109 13.43 -10.72 15.93
N GLY A 110 14.03 -11.70 16.60
CA GLY A 110 15.47 -11.87 16.51
C GLY A 110 16.08 -12.71 17.59
N ASP A 111 17.39 -12.92 17.47
CA ASP A 111 18.22 -13.54 18.50
C ASP A 111 18.01 -12.84 19.85
N ARG A 112 17.93 -13.65 20.92
CA ARG A 112 17.58 -13.17 22.25
C ARG A 112 18.59 -12.16 22.81
N ALA A 113 19.89 -12.35 22.54
CA ALA A 113 20.92 -11.46 23.06
C ALA A 113 20.92 -10.13 22.29
N VAL A 114 20.80 -10.19 20.95
CA VAL A 114 20.71 -8.99 20.11
C VAL A 114 19.43 -8.21 20.43
N ARG A 115 18.30 -8.89 20.61
CA ARG A 115 17.02 -8.23 20.96
C ARG A 115 17.09 -7.48 22.29
N ARG A 116 17.69 -8.08 23.33
CA ARG A 116 17.91 -7.39 24.62
C ARG A 116 18.78 -6.14 24.47
N ARG A 117 19.76 -6.15 23.57
CA ARG A 117 20.61 -4.99 23.30
C ARG A 117 19.85 -3.93 22.50
N ALA A 118 19.02 -4.34 21.54
CA ALA A 118 18.15 -3.47 20.77
C ALA A 118 17.09 -2.76 21.65
N GLU A 119 16.50 -3.48 22.61
CA GLU A 119 15.56 -2.92 23.58
C GLU A 119 16.17 -1.78 24.43
N GLN A 120 17.48 -1.80 24.69
CA GLN A 120 18.17 -0.72 25.44
C GLN A 120 18.21 0.62 24.71
N VAL A 121 18.12 0.61 23.38
CA VAL A 121 18.03 1.81 22.54
C VAL A 121 16.61 2.04 22.01
N ASN A 122 15.65 1.24 22.48
CA ASN A 122 14.26 1.21 22.02
C ASN A 122 14.12 0.90 20.51
N LEU A 123 14.98 0.00 19.98
CA LEU A 123 14.75 -0.67 18.70
C LEU A 123 13.77 -1.85 18.91
N ALA A 124 12.56 -1.50 19.34
CA ALA A 124 11.49 -2.41 19.75
C ALA A 124 10.12 -1.75 19.47
N PRO A 125 9.00 -2.52 19.44
CA PRO A 125 7.68 -1.97 19.17
C PRO A 125 7.35 -0.73 20.01
N GLY A 126 6.96 0.34 19.32
CA GLY A 126 6.71 1.67 19.87
C GLY A 126 7.90 2.63 19.79
N GLY A 127 9.11 2.21 19.45
CA GLY A 127 10.24 3.11 19.25
C GLY A 127 10.13 3.92 17.95
N CYS A 128 10.39 5.23 18.02
CA CYS A 128 10.36 6.15 16.86
C CYS A 128 11.78 6.38 16.30
N TRP A 129 12.02 5.87 15.09
CA TRP A 129 13.33 5.85 14.43
C TRP A 129 13.46 6.79 13.23
N ASP A 130 12.51 7.71 13.05
CA ASP A 130 12.59 8.74 12.03
C ASP A 130 13.73 9.74 12.28
N GLU A 131 14.20 10.37 11.20
CA GLU A 131 15.38 11.23 11.18
C GLU A 131 15.32 12.37 12.22
N PRO A 132 14.19 13.07 12.44
CA PRO A 132 14.10 14.12 13.46
C PRO A 132 14.29 13.63 14.90
N TYR A 133 14.18 12.32 15.16
CA TYR A 133 14.31 11.75 16.49
C TYR A 133 15.65 11.04 16.70
N MET A 134 16.08 10.19 15.76
CA MET A 134 17.30 9.39 15.92
C MET A 134 18.44 9.84 15.03
N GLY A 135 18.22 10.88 14.22
CA GLY A 135 19.17 11.34 13.22
C GLY A 135 19.43 10.26 12.18
N THR A 136 20.65 10.25 11.66
CA THR A 136 21.08 9.27 10.66
C THR A 136 21.07 7.86 11.24
N SER A 137 20.17 7.05 10.69
CA SER A 137 20.04 5.61 10.93
C SER A 137 19.63 4.94 9.61
N GLY A 138 19.76 3.61 9.54
CA GLY A 138 19.32 2.86 8.36
C GLY A 138 17.83 3.08 8.05
N VAL A 139 16.98 3.07 9.09
CA VAL A 139 15.54 3.28 8.99
C VAL A 139 15.25 4.68 8.46
N ALA A 140 15.79 5.72 9.11
CA ALA A 140 15.61 7.11 8.72
C ALA A 140 16.04 7.37 7.27
N LEU A 141 17.22 6.86 6.88
CA LEU A 141 17.75 7.07 5.54
C LEU A 141 16.92 6.33 4.48
N SER A 142 16.47 5.11 4.78
CA SER A 142 15.60 4.34 3.89
C SER A 142 14.23 5.00 3.74
N LEU A 143 13.67 5.55 4.82
CA LEU A 143 12.39 6.27 4.79
C LEU A 143 12.50 7.54 3.94
N HIS A 144 13.55 8.32 4.16
CA HIS A 144 13.77 9.61 3.48
C HIS A 144 14.05 9.44 1.97
N THR A 145 14.92 8.50 1.62
CA THR A 145 15.37 8.32 0.22
C THR A 145 14.44 7.43 -0.59
N GLY A 146 13.56 6.67 0.07
CA GLY A 146 12.76 5.63 -0.56
C GLY A 146 13.62 4.56 -1.23
N ARG A 147 14.84 4.29 -0.73
CA ARG A 147 15.81 3.35 -1.29
C ARG A 147 16.40 2.45 -0.21
N PRO A 148 16.90 1.25 -0.56
CA PRO A 148 17.67 0.44 0.37
C PRO A 148 18.89 1.20 0.88
N ALA A 149 19.15 1.09 2.18
CA ALA A 149 20.21 1.79 2.86
C ALA A 149 20.95 0.85 3.81
N THR A 150 22.26 1.02 3.91
CA THR A 150 23.07 0.45 5.00
C THR A 150 23.55 1.61 5.85
N VAL A 151 23.66 1.46 7.17
CA VAL A 151 24.37 2.41 8.04
C VAL A 151 25.22 1.62 9.01
N TRP A 152 26.52 1.87 9.03
CA TRP A 152 27.53 1.08 9.72
C TRP A 152 28.26 1.90 10.77
N ALA A 153 28.30 1.39 12.00
CA ALA A 153 29.02 1.95 13.14
C ALA A 153 28.76 3.47 13.30
N ALA A 154 29.83 4.28 13.34
CA ALA A 154 29.76 5.72 13.52
C ALA A 154 29.30 6.50 12.28
N GLU A 155 28.65 5.86 11.30
CA GLU A 155 27.78 6.54 10.33
C GLU A 155 26.42 6.88 10.97
N HIS A 156 26.02 6.14 12.00
CA HIS A 156 24.90 6.53 12.83
C HIS A 156 25.21 7.87 13.50
N LEU A 157 24.24 8.79 13.51
CA LEU A 157 24.47 10.06 14.19
C LEU A 157 24.56 9.89 15.70
N VAL A 158 23.72 9.02 16.26
CA VAL A 158 23.63 8.81 17.71
C VAL A 158 24.74 7.85 18.18
N GLU A 159 25.52 8.28 19.17
CA GLU A 159 26.71 7.56 19.67
C GLU A 159 26.37 6.16 20.20
N ALA A 160 25.21 6.02 20.86
CA ALA A 160 24.73 4.74 21.39
C ALA A 160 24.59 3.66 20.31
N LEU A 161 24.53 4.05 19.03
CA LEU A 161 24.38 3.16 17.88
C LEU A 161 25.70 2.77 17.19
N HIS A 162 26.85 3.31 17.61
CA HIS A 162 28.15 3.00 16.98
C HIS A 162 28.56 1.53 17.08
N GLY A 163 27.91 0.76 17.97
CA GLY A 163 28.07 -0.68 18.08
C GLY A 163 27.28 -1.50 17.04
N TRP A 164 26.56 -0.86 16.12
CA TRP A 164 25.60 -1.52 15.24
C TRP A 164 25.93 -1.35 13.75
N VAL A 165 25.36 -2.24 12.95
CA VAL A 165 25.14 -2.05 11.53
C VAL A 165 23.68 -2.36 11.22
N CYS A 166 23.02 -1.47 10.48
CA CYS A 166 21.63 -1.57 10.05
C CYS A 166 21.57 -1.74 8.54
N TYR A 167 20.75 -2.68 8.07
CA TYR A 167 20.48 -2.91 6.66
C TYR A 167 18.98 -2.78 6.44
N CYS A 168 18.58 -1.77 5.69
CA CYS A 168 17.19 -1.37 5.56
C CYS A 168 16.74 -1.39 4.11
N ALA A 169 15.49 -1.75 3.89
CA ALA A 169 14.82 -1.49 2.62
C ALA A 169 13.35 -1.10 2.84
N PRO A 170 12.84 -0.16 2.02
CA PRO A 170 11.46 0.30 2.15
C PRO A 170 10.49 -0.75 1.58
N ILE A 171 9.39 -0.96 2.29
CA ILE A 171 8.26 -1.80 1.88
C ILE A 171 7.24 -0.91 1.19
N ARG A 172 6.76 -1.30 0.01
CA ARG A 172 5.81 -0.52 -0.79
C ARG A 172 4.50 -1.22 -1.04
N ALA A 173 3.44 -0.42 -1.13
CA ALA A 173 2.17 -0.83 -1.70
C ALA A 173 2.26 -0.97 -3.23
N ALA A 174 1.21 -1.55 -3.83
CA ALA A 174 1.12 -1.75 -5.28
C ALA A 174 1.13 -0.46 -6.10
N ASP A 175 0.73 0.67 -5.49
CA ASP A 175 0.75 2.01 -6.08
C ASP A 175 2.13 2.70 -5.96
N GLY A 176 3.11 2.04 -5.32
CA GLY A 176 4.45 2.57 -5.09
C GLY A 176 4.59 3.39 -3.80
N ARG A 177 3.51 3.62 -3.05
CA ARG A 177 3.55 4.31 -1.76
C ARG A 177 4.36 3.49 -0.75
N GLN A 178 5.25 4.15 -0.02
CA GLN A 178 6.03 3.54 1.04
C GLN A 178 5.15 3.33 2.28
N LEU A 179 5.05 2.08 2.74
CA LEU A 179 4.27 1.68 3.91
C LEU A 179 5.13 1.60 5.18
N GLY A 180 6.45 1.62 5.03
CA GLY A 180 7.39 1.44 6.13
C GLY A 180 8.72 0.86 5.65
N VAL A 181 9.52 0.38 6.59
CA VAL A 181 10.87 -0.17 6.33
C VAL A 181 11.03 -1.51 7.03
N LEU A 182 11.66 -2.47 6.36
CA LEU A 182 12.26 -3.64 6.99
C LEU A 182 13.73 -3.32 7.28
N ASP A 183 14.12 -3.46 8.55
CA ASP A 183 15.50 -3.37 9.03
C ASP A 183 15.99 -4.74 9.51
N LEU A 184 17.19 -5.13 9.10
CA LEU A 184 17.98 -6.18 9.75
C LEU A 184 19.23 -5.55 10.38
N SER A 185 19.34 -5.69 11.70
CA SER A 185 20.41 -5.10 12.49
C SER A 185 21.25 -6.16 13.21
N THR A 186 22.56 -5.92 13.29
CA THR A 186 23.51 -6.73 14.08
C THR A 186 24.70 -5.89 14.53
N TYR A 187 25.69 -6.52 15.15
CA TYR A 187 26.92 -5.85 15.57
C TYR A 187 27.79 -5.47 14.37
N TRP A 188 28.43 -4.31 14.44
CA TRP A 188 29.27 -3.75 13.37
C TRP A 188 30.36 -4.71 12.85
N ASP A 189 30.89 -5.58 13.70
CA ASP A 189 31.94 -6.56 13.41
C ASP A 189 31.41 -7.83 12.70
N ARG A 190 30.08 -7.96 12.60
CA ARG A 190 29.36 -8.99 11.82
C ARG A 190 28.82 -8.44 10.50
N SER A 191 29.28 -7.27 10.08
CA SER A 191 28.96 -6.66 8.80
C SER A 191 29.21 -7.62 7.63
N HIS A 192 28.20 -7.80 6.77
CA HIS A 192 28.32 -8.62 5.57
C HIS A 192 27.48 -8.06 4.41
N PRO A 193 28.05 -7.87 3.20
CA PRO A 193 27.34 -7.24 2.08
C PRO A 193 26.07 -7.97 1.62
N LEU A 194 26.02 -9.30 1.77
CA LEU A 194 24.84 -10.08 1.35
C LEU A 194 23.61 -9.82 2.22
N ILE A 195 23.74 -9.23 3.42
CA ILE A 195 22.60 -8.98 4.30
C ILE A 195 21.61 -8.02 3.63
N LEU A 196 22.09 -6.97 2.96
CA LEU A 196 21.19 -6.05 2.23
C LEU A 196 20.42 -6.75 1.10
N THR A 197 21.04 -7.74 0.44
CA THR A 197 20.36 -8.57 -0.56
C THR A 197 19.26 -9.41 0.09
N THR A 198 19.52 -9.97 1.27
CA THR A 198 18.50 -10.70 2.05
C THR A 198 17.36 -9.79 2.48
N VAL A 199 17.64 -8.58 2.96
CA VAL A 199 16.61 -7.58 3.31
C VAL A 199 15.72 -7.29 2.10
N ARG A 200 16.31 -7.04 0.93
CA ARG A 200 15.55 -6.79 -0.30
C ARG A 200 14.67 -7.97 -0.71
N ALA A 201 15.18 -9.21 -0.59
CA ALA A 201 14.41 -10.41 -0.89
C ALA A 201 13.23 -10.58 0.08
N LEU A 202 13.44 -10.33 1.37
CA LEU A 202 12.39 -10.38 2.40
C LEU A 202 11.34 -9.29 2.16
N VAL A 203 11.75 -8.06 1.81
CA VAL A 203 10.82 -7.00 1.40
C VAL A 203 9.98 -7.45 0.20
N THR A 204 10.59 -8.01 -0.85
CA THR A 204 9.84 -8.55 -2.00
C THR A 204 8.86 -9.65 -1.58
N ALA A 205 9.20 -10.47 -0.59
CA ALA A 205 8.32 -11.50 -0.05
C ALA A 205 7.14 -10.92 0.76
N ILE A 206 7.36 -9.84 1.50
CA ILE A 206 6.31 -9.07 2.20
C ILE A 206 5.40 -8.39 1.17
N GLU A 207 5.98 -7.69 0.19
CA GLU A 207 5.25 -7.03 -0.89
C GLU A 207 4.41 -8.03 -1.68
N SER A 208 4.94 -9.20 -2.01
CA SER A 208 4.18 -10.25 -2.71
C SER A 208 2.95 -10.71 -1.91
N ARG A 209 3.06 -10.83 -0.58
CA ARG A 209 1.94 -11.19 0.30
C ARG A 209 0.94 -10.05 0.46
N LEU A 210 1.42 -8.80 0.54
CA LEU A 210 0.55 -7.60 0.46
C LEU A 210 -0.31 -7.66 -0.80
N HIS A 211 0.33 -7.86 -1.96
CA HIS A 211 -0.37 -7.96 -3.23
C HIS A 211 -1.34 -9.14 -3.26
N ALA A 212 -1.00 -10.28 -2.65
CA ALA A 212 -1.88 -11.45 -2.54
C ALA A 212 -3.07 -11.24 -1.58
N GLN A 213 -2.96 -10.38 -0.58
CA GLN A 213 -4.08 -10.06 0.32
C GLN A 213 -5.10 -9.12 -0.33
N TYR A 214 -4.60 -8.18 -1.14
CA TYR A 214 -5.46 -7.33 -1.97
C TYR A 214 -5.91 -8.02 -3.27
N SER A 215 -5.21 -9.08 -3.69
CA SER A 215 -5.62 -9.97 -4.76
C SER A 215 -6.40 -11.14 -4.15
N ARG A 216 -7.72 -10.95 -3.95
CA ARG A 216 -8.67 -12.05 -3.64
C ARG A 216 -8.21 -13.34 -4.36
N PRO A 217 -8.09 -14.49 -3.67
CA PRO A 217 -7.60 -15.73 -4.28
C PRO A 217 -8.33 -15.92 -5.59
N ALA A 218 -7.56 -15.91 -6.70
CA ALA A 218 -8.08 -15.67 -8.05
C ALA A 218 -9.45 -16.33 -8.21
N ALA A 219 -10.51 -15.53 -8.06
CA ALA A 219 -11.85 -16.07 -8.13
C ALA A 219 -11.90 -16.81 -9.47
N ARG A 220 -12.34 -18.08 -9.44
CA ARG A 220 -12.39 -18.90 -10.66
C ARG A 220 -13.16 -18.19 -11.77
N THR A 221 -14.01 -17.23 -11.37
CA THR A 221 -14.76 -16.33 -12.21
C THR A 221 -14.47 -14.87 -11.81
N ARG A 222 -14.06 -14.03 -12.78
CA ARG A 222 -13.97 -12.56 -12.65
C ARG A 222 -14.99 -11.90 -13.56
N LEU A 223 -15.80 -11.04 -12.99
CA LEU A 223 -16.73 -10.15 -13.67
C LEU A 223 -16.13 -8.74 -13.72
N GLU A 224 -16.05 -8.20 -14.92
CA GLU A 224 -15.79 -6.78 -15.16
C GLU A 224 -17.08 -6.16 -15.68
N CYS A 225 -17.64 -5.23 -14.93
CA CYS A 225 -18.89 -4.54 -15.26
C CYS A 225 -18.79 -3.02 -15.23
N LEU A 226 -17.64 -2.44 -14.85
CA LEU A 226 -17.36 -1.00 -14.97
C LEU A 226 -16.75 -0.70 -16.35
N GLY A 227 -17.54 -0.09 -17.24
CA GLY A 227 -17.20 0.11 -18.65
C GLY A 227 -17.59 -1.09 -19.52
N LEU A 228 -16.68 -1.59 -20.36
CA LEU A 228 -16.99 -2.68 -21.28
C LEU A 228 -17.13 -4.02 -20.52
N PRO A 229 -18.32 -4.67 -20.54
CA PRO A 229 -18.54 -5.84 -19.71
C PRO A 229 -17.81 -7.08 -20.21
N ARG A 230 -17.11 -7.77 -19.30
CA ARG A 230 -16.37 -9.00 -19.61
C ARG A 230 -16.49 -9.99 -18.46
N LEU A 231 -16.68 -11.26 -18.80
CA LEU A 231 -16.59 -12.36 -17.84
C LEU A 231 -15.38 -13.21 -18.18
N PHE A 232 -14.55 -13.48 -17.19
CA PHE A 232 -13.43 -14.41 -17.28
C PHE A 232 -13.69 -15.59 -16.38
N LYS A 233 -13.43 -16.80 -16.89
CA LYS A 233 -13.47 -18.04 -16.13
C LYS A 233 -12.14 -18.76 -16.30
N GLN A 234 -11.43 -18.98 -15.19
CA GLN A 234 -10.08 -19.54 -15.19
C GLN A 234 -9.15 -18.80 -16.18
N GLY A 235 -9.27 -17.47 -16.23
CA GLY A 235 -8.52 -16.60 -17.14
C GLY A 235 -9.01 -16.54 -18.60
N LYS A 236 -9.97 -17.38 -19.01
CA LYS A 236 -10.54 -17.35 -20.37
C LYS A 236 -11.80 -16.50 -20.42
N GLN A 237 -11.90 -15.62 -21.41
CA GLN A 237 -13.11 -14.83 -21.60
C GLN A 237 -14.27 -15.72 -22.06
N VAL A 238 -15.43 -15.56 -21.41
CA VAL A 238 -16.66 -16.28 -21.71
C VAL A 238 -17.68 -15.29 -22.27
N ALA A 239 -18.25 -15.61 -23.42
CA ALA A 239 -19.34 -14.83 -23.99
C ALA A 239 -20.63 -15.05 -23.18
N MET A 240 -21.30 -13.97 -22.79
CA MET A 240 -22.60 -14.00 -22.12
C MET A 240 -23.56 -13.03 -22.78
N ARG A 241 -24.86 -13.33 -22.69
CA ARG A 241 -25.90 -12.41 -23.16
C ARG A 241 -26.01 -11.22 -22.21
N PRO A 242 -26.43 -10.03 -22.68
CA PRO A 242 -26.60 -8.85 -21.82
C PRO A 242 -27.42 -9.13 -20.57
N ARG A 243 -28.58 -9.81 -20.72
CA ARG A 243 -29.43 -10.20 -19.59
C ARG A 243 -28.74 -11.05 -18.52
N GLN A 244 -27.82 -11.91 -18.92
CA GLN A 244 -27.08 -12.75 -17.97
C GLN A 244 -26.04 -11.93 -17.19
N LEU A 245 -25.37 -10.99 -17.85
CA LEU A 245 -24.42 -10.07 -17.22
C LEU A 245 -25.12 -9.15 -16.22
N GLU A 246 -26.30 -8.63 -16.56
CA GLU A 246 -27.11 -7.80 -15.67
C GLU A 246 -27.50 -8.56 -14.40
N ILE A 247 -28.06 -9.76 -14.54
CA ILE A 247 -28.45 -10.59 -13.39
C ILE A 247 -27.21 -10.91 -12.55
N LEU A 248 -26.11 -11.36 -13.16
CA LEU A 248 -24.89 -11.70 -12.44
C LEU A 248 -24.31 -10.50 -11.68
N THR A 249 -24.36 -9.31 -12.29
CA THR A 249 -23.89 -8.06 -11.67
C THR A 249 -24.74 -7.70 -10.45
N LEU A 250 -26.07 -7.77 -10.57
CA LEU A 250 -26.98 -7.55 -9.43
C LEU A 250 -26.69 -8.53 -8.29
N LEU A 251 -26.54 -9.82 -8.59
CA LEU A 251 -26.23 -10.83 -7.59
C LEU A 251 -24.84 -10.63 -6.94
N ALA A 252 -23.88 -10.05 -7.65
CA ALA A 252 -22.56 -9.74 -7.10
C ALA A 252 -22.60 -8.54 -6.14
N LEU A 253 -23.38 -7.51 -6.47
CA LEU A 253 -23.55 -6.30 -5.67
C LEU A 253 -24.43 -6.50 -4.44
N GLU A 254 -25.23 -7.57 -4.40
CA GLU A 254 -26.14 -7.90 -3.30
C GLU A 254 -25.82 -9.29 -2.73
N PRO A 255 -24.83 -9.40 -1.84
CA PRO A 255 -24.35 -10.68 -1.31
C PRO A 255 -25.40 -11.44 -0.49
N GLU A 256 -26.37 -10.75 0.11
CA GLU A 256 -27.51 -11.34 0.82
C GLU A 256 -28.55 -11.99 -0.12
N GLY A 257 -28.40 -11.72 -1.43
CA GLY A 257 -29.23 -12.24 -2.50
C GLY A 257 -30.63 -11.62 -2.58
N PHE A 258 -31.38 -12.05 -3.58
CA PHE A 258 -32.71 -11.56 -3.88
C PHE A 258 -33.79 -12.62 -3.63
N THR A 259 -34.95 -12.16 -3.18
CA THR A 259 -36.19 -12.95 -3.37
C THR A 259 -36.56 -12.96 -4.85
N PRO A 260 -37.35 -13.94 -5.33
CA PRO A 260 -37.80 -13.96 -6.72
C PRO A 260 -38.53 -12.68 -7.14
N GLU A 261 -39.31 -12.09 -6.25
CA GLU A 261 -40.07 -10.86 -6.48
C GLU A 261 -39.14 -9.65 -6.59
N ARG A 262 -38.18 -9.50 -5.67
CA ARG A 262 -37.20 -8.39 -5.72
C ARG A 262 -36.30 -8.48 -6.94
N LEU A 263 -35.89 -9.68 -7.33
CA LEU A 263 -35.07 -9.85 -8.53
C LEU A 263 -35.87 -9.55 -9.80
N HIS A 264 -37.15 -9.95 -9.83
CA HIS A 264 -38.04 -9.62 -10.93
C HIS A 264 -38.19 -8.10 -11.10
N GLU A 265 -38.49 -7.40 -10.01
CA GLU A 265 -38.60 -5.95 -9.97
C GLU A 265 -37.29 -5.27 -10.41
N ALA A 266 -36.14 -5.72 -9.90
CA ALA A 266 -34.83 -5.17 -10.27
C ALA A 266 -34.52 -5.34 -11.77
N ILE A 267 -35.02 -6.41 -12.42
CA ILE A 267 -34.73 -6.73 -13.82
C ILE A 267 -35.73 -6.07 -14.78
N TYR A 268 -37.01 -6.12 -14.45
CA TYR A 268 -38.11 -5.77 -15.35
C TYR A 268 -38.85 -4.49 -14.94
N GLY A 269 -38.71 -4.03 -13.70
CA GLY A 269 -39.45 -2.90 -13.15
C GLY A 269 -40.96 -3.13 -13.24
N GLU A 270 -41.69 -2.13 -13.73
CA GLU A 270 -43.15 -2.18 -13.90
C GLU A 270 -43.61 -3.03 -15.10
N ARG A 271 -42.68 -3.60 -15.88
CA ARG A 271 -43.04 -4.40 -17.05
C ARG A 271 -43.73 -5.70 -16.61
N SER A 272 -44.88 -5.99 -17.21
CA SER A 272 -45.63 -7.24 -17.00
C SER A 272 -44.92 -8.43 -17.66
N VAL A 273 -43.89 -8.97 -17.01
CA VAL A 273 -43.16 -10.16 -17.43
C VAL A 273 -43.51 -11.33 -16.52
N SER A 274 -43.72 -12.52 -17.08
CA SER A 274 -44.06 -13.70 -16.27
C SER A 274 -42.90 -14.18 -15.40
N SER A 275 -43.21 -14.77 -14.25
CA SER A 275 -42.20 -15.37 -13.36
C SER A 275 -41.45 -16.56 -13.98
N SER A 276 -42.04 -17.22 -15.00
CA SER A 276 -41.37 -18.29 -15.75
C SER A 276 -40.25 -17.75 -16.64
N THR A 277 -40.36 -16.52 -17.15
CA THR A 277 -39.29 -15.86 -17.91
C THR A 277 -38.07 -15.62 -17.04
N LEU A 278 -38.25 -15.09 -15.82
CA LEU A 278 -37.17 -14.92 -14.86
C LEU A 278 -36.49 -16.26 -14.53
N LYS A 279 -37.28 -17.29 -14.23
CA LYS A 279 -36.75 -18.64 -13.96
C LYS A 279 -35.94 -19.19 -15.14
N ALA A 280 -36.36 -18.92 -16.37
CA ALA A 280 -35.64 -19.33 -17.57
C ALA A 280 -34.32 -18.56 -17.77
N ASP A 281 -34.28 -17.27 -17.45
CA ASP A 281 -33.05 -16.46 -17.47
C ASP A 281 -32.06 -16.94 -16.40
N VAL A 282 -32.52 -17.16 -15.16
CA VAL A 282 -31.67 -17.69 -14.07
C VAL A 282 -31.19 -19.11 -14.37
N SER A 283 -32.04 -19.98 -14.92
CA SER A 283 -31.63 -21.34 -15.33
C SER A 283 -30.54 -21.31 -16.40
N ARG A 284 -30.61 -20.37 -17.35
CA ARG A 284 -29.53 -20.13 -18.33
C ARG A 284 -28.26 -19.60 -17.67
N LEU A 285 -28.38 -18.67 -16.72
CA LEU A 285 -27.23 -18.15 -15.98
C LEU A 285 -26.53 -19.25 -15.17
N ARG A 286 -27.28 -20.10 -14.46
CA ARG A 286 -26.72 -21.26 -13.74
C ARG A 286 -25.87 -22.15 -14.62
N ARG A 287 -26.31 -22.44 -15.85
CA ARG A 287 -25.50 -23.24 -16.78
C ARG A 287 -24.20 -22.54 -17.19
N ALA A 288 -24.19 -21.21 -17.26
CA ALA A 288 -22.98 -20.44 -17.55
C ALA A 288 -22.04 -20.34 -16.34
N THR A 289 -22.58 -20.37 -15.12
CA THR A 289 -21.85 -20.24 -13.85
C THR A 289 -21.69 -21.57 -13.10
N ASP A 290 -21.75 -22.72 -13.78
CA ASP A 290 -21.64 -24.08 -13.19
C ASP A 290 -22.55 -24.34 -11.97
N GLY A 291 -23.75 -23.76 -11.96
CA GLY A 291 -24.75 -24.00 -10.91
C GLY A 291 -24.58 -23.15 -9.65
N GLN A 292 -23.71 -22.14 -9.66
CA GLN A 292 -23.37 -21.30 -8.50
C GLN A 292 -24.46 -20.30 -8.06
N ILE A 293 -25.75 -20.60 -8.26
CA ILE A 293 -26.86 -19.74 -7.84
C ILE A 293 -27.89 -20.55 -7.07
N ALA A 294 -28.13 -20.16 -5.81
CA ALA A 294 -29.07 -20.83 -4.91
C ALA A 294 -30.53 -20.82 -5.41
N ASP A 295 -31.33 -21.79 -4.93
CA ASP A 295 -32.68 -22.09 -5.46
C ASP A 295 -33.83 -21.28 -4.86
N ARG A 296 -33.76 -20.92 -3.58
CA ARG A 296 -34.85 -20.22 -2.87
C ARG A 296 -34.67 -18.71 -2.84
N ARG A 297 -33.43 -18.27 -2.61
CA ARG A 297 -32.98 -16.89 -2.80
C ARG A 297 -31.95 -16.91 -3.91
N TYR A 298 -32.10 -16.05 -4.89
CA TYR A 298 -31.11 -15.91 -5.94
C TYR A 298 -29.89 -15.20 -5.35
N MET A 299 -28.85 -15.99 -5.10
CA MET A 299 -27.61 -15.59 -4.44
C MET A 299 -26.47 -16.42 -5.02
N LEU A 300 -25.29 -15.83 -5.15
CA LEU A 300 -24.08 -16.55 -5.53
C LEU A 300 -23.65 -17.47 -4.39
N THR A 301 -23.46 -18.75 -4.67
CA THR A 301 -22.99 -19.73 -3.68
C THR A 301 -21.47 -19.71 -3.51
N GLU A 302 -20.75 -19.16 -4.49
CA GLU A 302 -19.32 -18.91 -4.44
C GLU A 302 -19.06 -17.44 -4.75
N PRO A 303 -18.14 -16.77 -4.03
CA PRO A 303 -17.78 -15.40 -4.32
C PRO A 303 -17.11 -15.30 -5.69
N ILE A 304 -17.62 -14.41 -6.54
CA ILE A 304 -16.96 -14.02 -7.79
C ILE A 304 -16.16 -12.73 -7.55
N ALA A 305 -15.02 -12.57 -8.21
CA ALA A 305 -14.34 -11.28 -8.22
C ALA A 305 -15.13 -10.33 -9.13
N CYS A 306 -15.48 -9.15 -8.63
CA CYS A 306 -16.27 -8.17 -9.38
C CYS A 306 -15.69 -6.78 -9.15
N ASP A 307 -15.30 -6.10 -10.22
CA ASP A 307 -14.69 -4.76 -10.16
C ASP A 307 -15.60 -3.71 -9.49
N ALA A 308 -16.92 -3.79 -9.66
CA ALA A 308 -17.87 -2.91 -8.96
C ALA A 308 -17.91 -3.16 -7.44
N THR A 309 -17.88 -4.42 -6.99
CA THR A 309 -17.79 -4.74 -5.55
C THR A 309 -16.44 -4.36 -4.95
N GLU A 310 -15.36 -4.51 -5.73
CA GLU A 310 -14.00 -4.10 -5.34
C GLU A 310 -13.91 -2.58 -5.20
N LEU A 311 -14.60 -1.82 -6.08
CA LEU A 311 -14.69 -0.37 -6.01
C LEU A 311 -15.44 0.09 -4.75
N LEU A 312 -16.60 -0.50 -4.44
CA LEU A 312 -17.35 -0.19 -3.21
C LEU A 312 -16.50 -0.42 -1.96
N ALA A 313 -15.86 -1.58 -1.86
CA ALA A 313 -14.99 -1.90 -0.73
C ALA A 313 -13.80 -0.92 -0.62
N ALA A 314 -13.24 -0.47 -1.75
CA ALA A 314 -12.19 0.54 -1.75
C ALA A 314 -12.69 1.89 -1.25
N LEU A 315 -13.89 2.31 -1.64
CA LEU A 315 -14.50 3.55 -1.13
C LEU A 315 -14.80 3.46 0.37
N GLU A 316 -15.33 2.34 0.85
CA GLU A 316 -15.57 2.09 2.28
C GLU A 316 -14.27 2.15 3.10
N ALA A 317 -13.16 1.68 2.54
CA ALA A 317 -11.84 1.72 3.16
C ALA A 317 -11.12 3.08 2.99
N GLY A 318 -11.71 4.05 2.29
CA GLY A 318 -11.06 5.33 1.97
C GLY A 318 -9.94 5.26 0.93
N ASP A 319 -9.77 4.13 0.23
CA ASP A 319 -8.79 3.94 -0.85
C ASP A 319 -9.32 4.48 -2.19
N ILE A 320 -9.33 5.80 -2.31
CA ILE A 320 -9.79 6.52 -3.51
C ILE A 320 -8.93 6.16 -4.73
N THR A 321 -7.63 5.93 -4.54
CA THR A 321 -6.71 5.57 -5.62
C THR A 321 -7.13 4.25 -6.29
N THR A 322 -7.44 3.22 -5.50
CA THR A 322 -7.95 1.95 -6.04
C THR A 322 -9.33 2.12 -6.66
N ALA A 323 -10.25 2.87 -6.02
CA ALA A 323 -11.59 3.10 -6.55
C ALA A 323 -11.56 3.76 -7.95
N VAL A 324 -10.79 4.84 -8.12
CA VAL A 324 -10.62 5.54 -9.40
C VAL A 324 -9.92 4.66 -10.44
N ARG A 325 -8.98 3.80 -10.03
CA ARG A 325 -8.31 2.86 -10.94
C ARG A 325 -9.26 1.79 -11.48
N LEU A 326 -10.17 1.28 -10.64
CA LEU A 326 -11.16 0.27 -11.02
C LEU A 326 -12.26 0.84 -11.91
N TYR A 327 -12.62 2.11 -11.73
CA TYR A 327 -13.62 2.80 -12.53
C TYR A 327 -13.15 3.08 -13.96
N ARG A 328 -13.38 2.13 -14.86
CA ARG A 328 -13.06 2.25 -16.30
C ARG A 328 -14.17 2.89 -17.12
N GLY A 329 -15.34 3.10 -16.51
CA GLY A 329 -16.53 3.70 -17.09
C GLY A 329 -17.77 3.31 -16.25
N PRO A 330 -18.97 3.80 -16.63
CA PRO A 330 -20.19 3.52 -15.89
C PRO A 330 -20.50 2.03 -15.80
N LEU A 331 -21.24 1.62 -14.76
CA LEU A 331 -21.68 0.23 -14.57
C LEU A 331 -22.59 -0.21 -15.72
N LEU A 332 -22.16 -1.21 -16.51
CA LEU A 332 -22.90 -1.77 -17.66
C LEU A 332 -23.58 -0.68 -18.51
N PRO A 333 -22.84 0.22 -19.18
CA PRO A 333 -23.36 1.50 -19.68
C PRO A 333 -24.56 1.37 -20.64
N ASP A 334 -24.63 0.28 -21.41
CA ASP A 334 -25.69 0.04 -22.40
C ASP A 334 -26.95 -0.63 -21.81
N SER A 335 -27.01 -0.83 -20.48
CA SER A 335 -28.14 -1.49 -19.82
C SER A 335 -29.17 -0.48 -19.31
N ASP A 336 -30.43 -0.69 -19.67
CA ASP A 336 -31.61 0.02 -19.12
C ASP A 336 -32.33 -0.80 -18.03
N THR A 337 -31.67 -1.81 -17.48
CA THR A 337 -32.26 -2.64 -16.42
C THR A 337 -32.38 -1.81 -15.14
N PRO A 338 -33.58 -1.68 -14.52
CA PRO A 338 -33.80 -0.74 -13.42
C PRO A 338 -32.80 -0.85 -12.27
N GLY A 339 -32.54 -2.07 -11.78
CA GLY A 339 -31.57 -2.29 -10.70
C GLY A 339 -30.14 -1.97 -11.10
N ILE A 340 -29.76 -2.15 -12.38
CA ILE A 340 -28.43 -1.77 -12.87
C ILE A 340 -28.30 -0.26 -12.97
N VAL A 341 -29.34 0.44 -13.45
CA VAL A 341 -29.35 1.91 -13.48
C VAL A 341 -29.24 2.47 -12.07
N GLN A 342 -29.99 1.93 -11.11
CA GLN A 342 -29.92 2.32 -9.70
C GLN A 342 -28.51 2.14 -9.12
N TRP A 343 -27.88 0.99 -9.35
CA TRP A 343 -26.52 0.74 -8.90
C TRP A 343 -25.48 1.61 -9.63
N ARG A 344 -25.67 1.90 -10.91
CA ARG A 344 -24.81 2.81 -11.68
C ARG A 344 -24.83 4.20 -11.06
N GLU A 345 -26.02 4.75 -10.83
CA GLU A 345 -26.19 6.06 -10.18
C GLU A 345 -25.55 6.08 -8.79
N HIS A 346 -25.79 5.03 -7.99
CA HIS A 346 -25.19 4.92 -6.66
C HIS A 346 -23.66 4.95 -6.70
N LEU A 347 -23.04 4.12 -7.54
CA LEU A 347 -21.58 4.07 -7.69
C LEU A 347 -21.00 5.39 -8.18
N ASP A 348 -21.64 5.99 -9.19
CA ASP A 348 -21.21 7.25 -9.79
C ASP A 348 -21.25 8.38 -8.75
N VAL A 349 -22.33 8.48 -7.98
CA VAL A 349 -22.44 9.48 -6.90
C VAL A 349 -21.40 9.24 -5.80
N CYS A 350 -21.22 8.01 -5.34
CA CYS A 350 -20.26 7.67 -4.29
C CYS A 350 -18.82 8.02 -4.71
N LEU A 351 -18.41 7.59 -5.91
CA LEU A 351 -17.05 7.84 -6.40
C LEU A 351 -16.84 9.33 -6.69
N ARG A 352 -17.78 10.00 -7.35
CA ARG A 352 -17.71 11.44 -7.63
C ARG A 352 -17.54 12.24 -6.34
N THR A 353 -18.35 11.93 -5.33
CA THR A 353 -18.30 12.62 -4.03
C THR A 353 -16.95 12.42 -3.35
N ALA A 354 -16.43 11.19 -3.35
CA ALA A 354 -15.11 10.89 -2.80
C ALA A 354 -13.99 11.66 -3.54
N VAL A 355 -14.05 11.72 -4.88
CA VAL A 355 -13.06 12.46 -5.69
C VAL A 355 -13.11 13.96 -5.43
N LEU A 356 -14.31 14.56 -5.29
CA LEU A 356 -14.45 15.99 -4.99
C LEU A 356 -13.99 16.38 -3.58
N ALA A 357 -14.05 15.44 -2.63
CA ALA A 357 -13.57 15.63 -1.27
C ALA A 357 -12.05 15.45 -1.12
N ASP A 358 -11.42 14.78 -2.09
CA ASP A 358 -9.99 14.47 -2.06
C ASP A 358 -9.11 15.65 -2.48
N HIS A 359 -7.80 15.56 -2.21
CA HIS A 359 -6.82 16.60 -2.55
C HIS A 359 -5.77 16.14 -3.56
N ASN A 360 -5.87 14.92 -4.10
CA ASN A 360 -4.97 14.43 -5.12
C ASN A 360 -5.45 14.81 -6.53
N PRO A 361 -4.73 15.66 -7.28
CA PRO A 361 -5.15 16.07 -8.63
C PRO A 361 -5.23 14.90 -9.62
N GLU A 362 -4.49 13.81 -9.40
CA GLU A 362 -4.52 12.63 -10.28
C GLU A 362 -5.88 11.91 -10.22
N HIS A 363 -6.53 11.89 -9.04
CA HIS A 363 -7.85 11.27 -8.90
C HIS A 363 -8.90 12.02 -9.70
N ALA A 364 -8.93 13.36 -9.59
CA ALA A 364 -9.83 14.22 -10.36
C ALA A 364 -9.59 14.12 -11.87
N LEU A 365 -8.32 14.12 -12.31
CA LEU A 365 -7.96 14.00 -13.72
C LEU A 365 -8.36 12.65 -14.33
N ARG A 366 -8.17 11.55 -13.60
CA ARG A 366 -8.53 10.20 -14.08
C ARG A 366 -10.04 10.00 -14.09
N PHE A 367 -10.74 10.41 -13.04
CA PHE A 367 -12.20 10.31 -12.99
C PHE A 367 -12.84 11.19 -14.08
N GLY A 368 -12.42 12.44 -14.22
CA GLY A 368 -12.90 13.35 -15.27
C GLY A 368 -12.62 12.86 -16.69
N GLN A 369 -11.62 11.99 -16.90
CA GLN A 369 -11.44 11.35 -18.21
C GLN A 369 -12.61 10.43 -18.58
N ARG A 370 -13.24 9.80 -17.58
CA ARG A 370 -14.35 8.85 -17.75
C ARG A 370 -15.71 9.54 -17.68
N CYS A 371 -15.76 10.73 -17.07
CA CYS A 371 -16.94 11.57 -16.95
C CYS A 371 -16.68 12.93 -17.63
N PRO A 372 -16.63 12.99 -18.97
CA PRO A 372 -16.22 14.18 -19.71
C PRO A 372 -17.16 15.36 -19.49
N ASP A 373 -18.43 15.11 -19.15
CA ASP A 373 -19.45 16.15 -18.99
C ASP A 373 -19.53 16.70 -17.55
N ASP A 374 -18.74 16.17 -16.61
CA ASP A 374 -18.75 16.59 -15.21
C ASP A 374 -17.91 17.87 -15.00
N ILE A 375 -18.55 19.01 -15.17
CA ILE A 375 -17.96 20.35 -15.03
C ILE A 375 -17.24 20.50 -13.69
N GLU A 376 -17.87 20.12 -12.58
CA GLU A 376 -17.35 20.33 -11.23
C GLU A 376 -16.05 19.56 -10.99
N ILE A 377 -15.95 18.33 -11.53
CA ILE A 377 -14.73 17.53 -11.46
C ILE A 377 -13.57 18.19 -12.21
N HIS A 378 -13.82 18.74 -13.40
CA HIS A 378 -12.76 19.40 -14.17
C HIS A 378 -12.31 20.70 -13.50
N GLU A 379 -13.24 21.47 -12.95
CA GLU A 379 -12.91 22.65 -12.14
C GLU A 379 -12.12 22.28 -10.89
N HIS A 380 -12.52 21.21 -10.20
CA HIS A 380 -11.81 20.71 -9.03
C HIS A 380 -10.39 20.27 -9.39
N ALA A 381 -10.19 19.57 -10.50
CA ALA A 381 -8.85 19.23 -10.99
C ALA A 381 -8.00 20.49 -11.26
N LEU A 382 -8.58 21.53 -11.87
CA LEU A 382 -7.90 22.81 -12.11
C LEU A 382 -7.57 23.57 -10.82
N ARG A 383 -8.36 23.43 -9.76
CA ARG A 383 -8.05 24.01 -8.44
C ARG A 383 -6.87 23.33 -7.76
N LEU A 384 -6.76 22.00 -7.89
CA LEU A 384 -5.68 21.21 -7.29
C LEU A 384 -4.33 21.34 -8.03
N LEU A 385 -4.33 21.61 -9.34
CA LEU A 385 -3.11 21.69 -10.14
C LEU A 385 -2.38 23.03 -9.99
N ALA A 386 -1.07 23.00 -9.71
CA ALA A 386 -0.23 24.20 -9.63
C ALA A 386 -0.15 24.95 -10.99
N PRO A 387 0.02 26.29 -11.02
CA PRO A 387 -0.04 27.09 -12.25
C PRO A 387 0.87 26.66 -13.41
N GLY A 388 2.01 26.02 -13.12
CA GLY A 388 2.97 25.53 -14.13
C GLY A 388 2.76 24.07 -14.56
N ASP A 389 1.75 23.38 -14.05
CA ASP A 389 1.51 21.96 -14.38
C ASP A 389 0.94 21.83 -15.80
N SER A 390 1.63 21.07 -16.65
CA SER A 390 1.24 20.86 -18.05
C SER A 390 -0.12 20.17 -18.20
N ARG A 391 -0.57 19.40 -17.19
CA ARG A 391 -1.87 18.72 -17.17
C ARG A 391 -3.04 19.69 -17.08
N ARG A 392 -2.82 20.96 -16.67
CA ARG A 392 -3.86 22.00 -16.67
C ARG A 392 -4.48 22.17 -18.06
N GLY A 393 -3.68 22.06 -19.13
CA GLY A 393 -4.20 22.13 -20.50
C GLY A 393 -5.24 21.05 -20.81
N LEU A 394 -5.04 19.82 -20.29
CA LEU A 394 -5.99 18.71 -20.44
C LEU A 394 -7.29 18.98 -19.68
N ALA A 395 -7.18 19.42 -18.42
CA ALA A 395 -8.36 19.74 -17.60
C ALA A 395 -9.17 20.90 -18.18
N THR A 396 -8.50 21.97 -18.65
CA THR A 396 -9.16 23.10 -19.32
C THR A 396 -9.88 22.68 -20.59
N ALA A 397 -9.26 21.83 -21.43
CA ALA A 397 -9.89 21.36 -22.67
C ALA A 397 -11.15 20.52 -22.41
N ARG A 398 -11.14 19.69 -21.36
CA ARG A 398 -12.32 18.92 -20.93
C ARG A 398 -13.40 19.83 -20.36
N LEU A 399 -13.06 20.76 -19.48
CA LEU A 399 -13.99 21.74 -18.94
C LEU A 399 -14.67 22.56 -20.06
N HIS A 400 -13.89 23.00 -21.04
CA HIS A 400 -14.42 23.74 -22.20
C HIS A 400 -15.39 22.91 -23.04
N THR A 401 -15.12 21.60 -23.19
CA THR A 401 -16.05 20.67 -23.86
C THR A 401 -17.32 20.48 -23.04
N ALA A 402 -17.20 20.24 -21.73
CA ALA A 402 -18.31 20.02 -20.81
C ALA A 402 -19.27 21.23 -20.73
N LEU A 403 -18.74 22.46 -20.82
CA LEU A 403 -19.55 23.69 -20.83
C LEU A 403 -20.31 23.94 -22.14
N ARG A 404 -20.03 23.15 -23.19
CA ARG A 404 -20.61 23.31 -24.53
C ARG A 404 -21.55 22.17 -24.95
N GLY A 405 -21.46 21.02 -24.28
CA GLY A 405 -22.46 19.95 -24.37
C GLY A 405 -23.68 20.31 -23.55
#